data_AF-A0A395IQS2-F1
#
_entry.id   AF-A0A395IQS2-F1
#
_cell.length_a   1.000
_cell.length_b   1.000
_cell.length_c   1.000
_cell.angle_alpha   90.00
_cell.angle_beta   90.00
_cell.angle_gamma   90.00
#
_symmetry.space_group_name_H-M   'P 1'
#
loop_
_entity.id
_entity.type
_entity.pdbx_description
1 polymer ?
#
loop_
_entity_poly.entity_id
_entity_poly.type
_entity_poly.pdbx_seq_one_letter_code
_entity_poly.pdbx_strand_id
1 'polypeptide(L)'
;MDGVVTMAEQVEFRAVKNDGGESSLITLARFQKLVQVELPNMDHESIQATVFDPNNTCFVMVKKVGDPVQTEEVIAGVAYRVWEARRFVEMVYLAVHKNEHKTGLGTCLMNHFKDEVKSSMEENVMEILAYVDNFAVGFFKKQGFTKDITLEKRVWGEIINNYTESILMQCTLLPRICYANAAAMLSLQKKELLDRTAAALSTSNRNDVVHAPPIQWQQGVISSIDPMDIPEIRASGWTKLVEPRPYFTPLKEFLAYLKTGEHSEAYFISFLNPVDVSTFPDYRTRIVKPMDFLTIEENLYDGLYKTPKAFIDDVKLIISNCRMYNHSKSIYHEHAEWLENRMSEFIEGMPEWSYPGPLT
;
A
#
# COMPACT_ATOMS: atom_id res chain seq x y z
N MET A 1 31.98 -10.02 -24.33
CA MET A 1 32.30 -9.21 -23.14
C MET A 1 31.06 -8.42 -22.86
N ASP A 2 30.39 -8.75 -21.76
CA ASP A 2 29.58 -7.85 -20.91
C ASP A 2 28.95 -8.75 -19.86
N GLY A 3 29.67 -8.83 -18.74
CA GLY A 3 29.33 -9.65 -17.60
C GLY A 3 28.13 -9.06 -16.88
N VAL A 4 26.99 -9.74 -16.98
CA VAL A 4 25.92 -9.61 -15.98
C VAL A 4 26.36 -10.40 -14.76
N VAL A 5 27.17 -9.77 -13.92
CA VAL A 5 27.37 -10.22 -12.54
C VAL A 5 26.13 -9.78 -11.77
N THR A 6 25.13 -10.66 -11.67
CA THR A 6 24.11 -10.53 -10.61
C THR A 6 24.81 -10.79 -9.29
N MET A 7 25.33 -9.74 -8.65
CA MET A 7 25.71 -9.77 -7.24
C MET A 7 24.42 -9.95 -6.43
N ALA A 8 24.02 -11.21 -6.20
CA ALA A 8 23.11 -11.51 -5.11
C ALA A 8 23.87 -11.13 -3.83
N GLU A 9 23.61 -9.94 -3.30
CA GLU A 9 24.12 -9.54 -2.00
C GLU A 9 23.70 -10.62 -1.00
N GLN A 10 24.68 -11.34 -0.44
CA GLN A 10 24.42 -12.40 0.54
C GLN A 10 23.96 -11.75 1.85
N VAL A 11 22.66 -11.49 1.91
CA VAL A 11 21.97 -11.03 3.11
C VAL A 11 21.50 -12.25 3.89
N GLU A 12 21.78 -12.25 5.19
CA GLU A 12 21.43 -13.32 6.12
C GLU A 12 20.46 -12.80 7.18
N PHE A 13 19.49 -13.61 7.57
CA PHE A 13 18.53 -13.28 8.63
C PHE A 13 18.86 -14.05 9.90
N ARG A 14 18.86 -13.38 11.05
CA ARG A 14 19.17 -13.99 12.34
C ARG A 14 18.21 -13.51 13.41
N ALA A 15 17.62 -14.44 14.15
CA ALA A 15 16.96 -14.16 15.42
C ALA A 15 18.01 -14.25 16.53
N VAL A 16 18.20 -13.16 17.28
CA VAL A 16 19.23 -13.04 18.31
C VAL A 16 18.60 -12.60 19.62
N LYS A 17 18.96 -13.28 20.71
CA LYS A 17 18.59 -12.91 22.09
C LYS A 17 19.84 -12.57 22.88
N ASN A 18 19.69 -11.86 23.99
CA ASN A 18 20.79 -11.68 24.93
C ASN A 18 20.99 -12.96 25.76
N ASP A 19 21.79 -13.88 25.22
CA ASP A 19 22.19 -15.14 25.86
C ASP A 19 23.54 -15.04 26.61
N GLY A 20 24.13 -13.84 26.66
CA GLY A 20 25.48 -13.60 27.20
C GLY A 20 26.63 -14.04 26.28
N GLY A 21 26.35 -14.58 25.10
CA GLY A 21 27.36 -14.98 24.13
C GLY A 21 27.98 -13.77 23.41
N GLU A 22 29.29 -13.83 23.15
CA GLU A 22 30.03 -12.74 22.49
C GLU A 22 29.45 -12.38 21.11
N SER A 23 29.14 -13.38 20.29
CA SER A 23 28.56 -13.19 18.95
C SER A 23 27.20 -12.48 19.03
N SER A 24 26.31 -12.97 19.90
CA SER A 24 24.97 -12.39 20.13
C SER A 24 25.08 -10.94 20.59
N LEU A 25 25.96 -10.66 21.56
CA LEU A 25 26.19 -9.31 22.07
C LEU A 25 26.73 -8.35 21.00
N ILE A 26 27.64 -8.81 20.13
CA ILE A 26 28.15 -8.01 19.01
C ILE A 26 27.02 -7.66 18.04
N THR A 27 26.19 -8.64 17.68
CA THR A 27 25.05 -8.40 16.78
C THR A 27 24.02 -7.46 17.40
N LEU A 28 23.69 -7.64 18.68
CA LEU A 28 22.78 -6.76 19.42
C LEU A 28 23.34 -5.33 19.53
N ALA A 29 24.63 -5.16 19.81
CA ALA A 29 25.27 -3.84 19.86
C ALA A 29 25.24 -3.13 18.49
N ARG A 30 25.47 -3.87 17.40
CA ARG A 30 25.32 -3.34 16.02
C ARG A 30 23.88 -2.93 15.73
N PHE A 31 22.91 -3.75 16.12
CA PHE A 31 21.50 -3.43 15.95
C PHE A 31 21.06 -2.23 16.80
N GLN A 32 21.48 -2.14 18.06
CA GLN A 32 21.26 -0.97 18.92
C GLN A 32 21.76 0.30 18.22
N LYS A 33 22.97 0.25 17.64
CA LYS A 33 23.54 1.39 16.93
C LYS A 33 22.70 1.80 15.73
N LEU A 34 22.19 0.83 14.97
CA LEU A 34 21.27 1.08 13.86
C LEU A 34 19.99 1.78 14.35
N VAL A 35 19.34 1.25 15.39
CA VAL A 35 18.11 1.82 15.95
C VAL A 35 18.31 3.26 16.42
N GLN A 36 19.43 3.55 17.10
CA GLN A 36 19.76 4.92 17.54
C GLN A 36 19.92 5.92 16.39
N VAL A 37 20.43 5.46 15.23
CA VAL A 37 20.64 6.32 14.05
C VAL A 37 19.33 6.54 13.29
N GLU A 38 18.52 5.49 13.15
CA GLU A 38 17.28 5.52 12.37
C GLU A 38 16.09 6.11 13.14
N LEU A 39 16.09 6.01 14.47
CA LEU A 39 15.05 6.54 15.36
C LEU A 39 15.64 7.58 16.35
N PRO A 40 16.05 8.78 15.88
CA PRO A 40 16.77 9.76 16.70
C PRO A 40 15.93 10.40 17.82
N ASN A 41 14.60 10.29 17.75
CA ASN A 41 13.70 10.82 18.78
C ASN A 41 13.53 9.86 19.97
N MET A 42 14.04 8.63 19.86
CA MET A 42 13.95 7.62 20.91
C MET A 42 15.12 7.76 21.90
N ASP A 43 14.81 7.59 23.18
CA ASP A 43 15.81 7.67 24.24
C ASP A 43 16.83 6.53 24.16
N HIS A 44 18.11 6.88 24.27
CA HIS A 44 19.22 5.94 24.06
C HIS A 44 19.27 4.85 25.14
N GLU A 45 18.94 5.18 26.39
CA GLU A 45 18.89 4.21 27.49
C GLU A 45 17.72 3.23 27.28
N SER A 46 16.57 3.74 26.85
CA SER A 46 15.38 2.94 26.53
C SER A 46 15.64 1.97 25.36
N ILE A 47 16.35 2.41 24.31
CA ILE A 47 16.78 1.54 23.21
C ILE A 47 17.70 0.43 23.75
N GLN A 48 18.71 0.80 24.54
CA GLN A 48 19.66 -0.17 25.10
C GLN A 48 18.96 -1.19 26.00
N ALA A 49 18.12 -0.72 26.93
CA ALA A 49 17.35 -1.56 27.84
C ALA A 49 16.46 -2.55 27.09
N THR A 50 15.85 -2.13 25.98
CA THR A 50 15.01 -2.99 25.14
C THR A 50 15.83 -4.01 24.35
N VAL A 51 16.89 -3.56 23.66
CA VAL A 51 17.68 -4.44 22.76
C VAL A 51 18.43 -5.52 23.54
N PHE A 52 18.89 -5.21 24.76
CA PHE A 52 19.60 -6.17 25.61
C PHE A 52 18.71 -6.87 26.65
N ASP A 53 17.40 -6.61 26.68
CA ASP A 53 16.50 -7.36 27.55
C ASP A 53 16.49 -8.84 27.12
N PRO A 54 16.81 -9.80 28.01
CA PRO A 54 16.81 -11.23 27.70
C PRO A 54 15.42 -11.77 27.32
N ASN A 55 14.34 -11.07 27.65
CA ASN A 55 12.97 -11.43 27.24
C ASN A 55 12.62 -10.92 25.83
N ASN A 56 13.45 -10.04 25.25
CA ASN A 56 13.26 -9.54 23.90
C ASN A 56 14.11 -10.34 22.92
N THR A 57 13.64 -10.37 21.68
CA THR A 57 14.36 -10.96 20.55
C THR A 57 14.57 -9.89 19.50
N CYS A 58 15.76 -9.87 18.89
CA CYS A 58 16.07 -9.01 17.76
C CYS A 58 16.20 -9.88 16.51
N PHE A 59 15.28 -9.71 15.56
CA PHE A 59 15.36 -10.31 14.24
C PHE A 59 16.08 -9.36 13.30
N VAL A 60 17.32 -9.68 12.93
CA VAL A 60 18.20 -8.78 12.20
C VAL A 60 18.55 -9.33 10.82
N MET A 61 18.80 -8.39 9.92
CA MET A 61 19.28 -8.60 8.57
C MET A 61 20.75 -8.18 8.50
N VAL A 62 21.63 -9.13 8.19
CA VAL A 62 23.08 -8.98 8.20
C VAL A 62 23.60 -9.06 6.77
N LYS A 63 24.45 -8.12 6.39
CA LYS A 63 25.16 -8.10 5.11
C LYS A 63 26.65 -8.30 5.38
N LYS A 64 27.31 -9.16 4.59
CA LYS A 64 28.76 -9.33 4.65
C LYS A 64 29.41 -8.25 3.77
N VAL A 65 30.31 -7.47 4.37
CA VAL A 65 30.96 -6.31 3.75
C VAL A 65 32.48 -6.46 3.84
N GLY A 66 33.18 -6.16 2.73
CA GLY A 66 34.65 -6.18 2.67
C GLY A 66 35.26 -7.49 2.15
N ASP A 67 36.32 -7.36 1.34
CA ASP A 67 37.20 -8.44 0.86
C ASP A 67 38.63 -8.05 1.29
N PRO A 68 39.43 -8.90 1.97
CA PRO A 68 39.26 -10.33 2.29
C PRO A 68 38.80 -10.64 3.73
N VAL A 69 38.69 -9.64 4.60
CA VAL A 69 38.11 -9.79 5.94
C VAL A 69 36.66 -9.34 5.86
N GLN A 70 35.75 -10.28 5.61
CA GLN A 70 34.32 -10.00 5.59
C GLN A 70 33.86 -9.59 6.99
N THR A 71 33.59 -8.30 7.18
CA THR A 71 32.92 -7.81 8.38
C THR A 71 31.42 -7.90 8.17
N GLU A 72 30.70 -8.25 9.23
CA GLU A 72 29.25 -8.32 9.20
C GLU A 72 28.64 -6.99 9.63
N GLU A 73 27.73 -6.47 8.82
CA GLU A 73 27.00 -5.24 9.08
C GLU A 73 25.51 -5.55 9.27
N VAL A 74 24.89 -4.99 10.32
CA VAL A 74 23.44 -5.08 10.52
C VAL A 74 22.78 -3.93 9.76
N ILE A 75 22.10 -4.25 8.67
CA ILE A 75 21.50 -3.25 7.76
C ILE A 75 20.02 -2.99 8.06
N ALA A 76 19.34 -3.93 8.73
CA ALA A 76 17.95 -3.78 9.12
C ALA A 76 17.62 -4.72 10.29
N GLY A 77 16.55 -4.45 11.03
CA GLY A 77 16.07 -5.37 12.05
C GLY A 77 14.80 -4.95 12.78
N VAL A 78 14.25 -5.91 13.52
CA VAL A 78 13.05 -5.78 14.35
C VAL A 78 13.39 -6.20 15.78
N ALA A 79 13.15 -5.34 16.76
CA ALA A 79 13.11 -5.72 18.17
C ALA A 79 11.68 -6.08 18.54
N TYR A 80 11.46 -7.24 19.14
CA TYR A 80 10.12 -7.68 19.54
C TYR A 80 10.13 -8.48 20.83
N ARG A 81 8.98 -8.48 21.51
CA ARG A 81 8.71 -9.25 22.72
C ARG A 81 7.55 -10.21 22.47
N VAL A 82 7.68 -11.43 22.97
CA VAL A 82 6.66 -12.47 22.84
C VAL A 82 5.84 -12.55 24.12
N TRP A 83 4.52 -12.47 24.00
CA TRP A 83 3.59 -12.66 25.11
C TRP A 83 2.86 -13.99 24.95
N GLU A 84 3.57 -15.12 25.14
CA GLU A 84 3.08 -16.48 24.84
C GLU A 84 1.72 -16.79 25.48
N ALA A 85 1.59 -16.54 26.79
CA ALA A 85 0.33 -16.76 27.53
C ALA A 85 -0.85 -15.93 27.01
N ARG A 86 -0.57 -14.83 26.31
CA ARG A 86 -1.54 -13.88 25.74
C ARG A 86 -1.67 -13.97 24.23
N ARG A 87 -0.84 -14.82 23.58
CA ARG A 87 -0.88 -15.15 22.16
C ARG A 87 -0.68 -13.97 21.21
N PHE A 88 0.17 -13.01 21.56
CA PHE A 88 0.57 -11.94 20.65
C PHE A 88 2.05 -11.58 20.77
N VAL A 89 2.57 -10.91 19.75
CA VAL A 89 3.91 -10.33 19.68
C VAL A 89 3.80 -8.81 19.74
N GLU A 90 4.60 -8.19 20.60
CA GLU A 90 4.80 -6.75 20.63
C GLU A 90 6.05 -6.42 19.79
N MET A 91 5.86 -5.71 18.69
CA MET A 91 6.97 -5.13 17.93
C MET A 91 7.34 -3.78 18.54
N VAL A 92 8.55 -3.70 19.10
CA VAL A 92 9.03 -2.52 19.84
C VAL A 92 9.78 -1.57 18.93
N TYR A 93 10.73 -2.08 18.13
CA TYR A 93 11.48 -1.28 17.17
C TYR A 93 11.52 -1.94 15.81
N LEU A 94 11.47 -1.11 14.77
CA LEU A 94 11.75 -1.49 13.40
C LEU A 94 12.70 -0.43 12.83
N ALA A 95 13.88 -0.86 12.39
CA ALA A 95 14.87 0.03 11.79
C ALA A 95 15.45 -0.59 10.51
N VAL A 96 15.62 0.24 9.49
CA VAL A 96 16.25 -0.10 8.22
C VAL A 96 17.21 1.04 7.90
N HIS A 97 18.45 0.72 7.51
CA HIS A 97 19.46 1.70 7.17
C HIS A 97 18.97 2.65 6.05
N LYS A 98 19.19 3.97 6.16
CA LYS A 98 18.68 4.98 5.19
C LYS A 98 19.05 4.69 3.73
N ASN A 99 20.26 4.20 3.48
CA ASN A 99 20.72 3.88 2.12
C ASN A 99 19.92 2.74 1.49
N GLU A 100 19.24 1.94 2.31
CA GLU A 100 18.42 0.80 1.91
C GLU A 100 16.92 1.14 1.92
N HIS A 101 16.55 2.42 2.10
CA HIS A 101 15.16 2.85 1.96
C HIS A 101 14.74 2.79 0.49
N LYS A 102 13.46 2.48 0.25
CA LYS A 102 12.86 2.34 -1.10
C LYS A 102 13.45 1.22 -1.99
N THR A 103 14.39 0.41 -1.51
CA THR A 103 14.91 -0.77 -2.25
C THR A 103 14.01 -2.00 -2.13
N GLY A 104 13.04 -1.98 -1.21
CA GLY A 104 12.17 -3.11 -0.89
C GLY A 104 12.66 -3.97 0.28
N LEU A 105 13.85 -3.70 0.83
CA LEU A 105 14.42 -4.46 1.95
C LEU A 105 13.57 -4.41 3.22
N GLY A 106 12.89 -3.30 3.51
CA GLY A 106 11.96 -3.23 4.64
C GLY A 106 10.78 -4.22 4.51
N THR A 107 10.24 -4.38 3.29
CA THR A 107 9.21 -5.41 3.01
C THR A 107 9.80 -6.82 3.10
N CYS A 108 11.02 -7.02 2.61
CA CYS A 108 11.74 -8.29 2.71
C CYS A 108 11.93 -8.69 4.18
N LEU A 109 12.46 -7.78 5.01
CA LEU A 109 12.62 -7.97 6.45
C LEU A 109 11.30 -8.34 7.12
N MET A 110 10.22 -7.61 6.81
CA MET A 110 8.91 -7.85 7.41
C MET A 110 8.36 -9.24 7.03
N ASN A 111 8.53 -9.68 5.77
CA ASN A 111 8.09 -11.00 5.35
C ASN A 111 8.84 -12.11 6.08
N HIS A 112 10.16 -12.00 6.17
CA HIS A 112 10.97 -12.96 6.92
C HIS A 112 10.67 -12.92 8.42
N PHE A 113 10.43 -11.74 8.99
CA PHE A 113 10.03 -11.59 10.39
C PHE A 113 8.68 -12.26 10.69
N LYS A 114 7.68 -12.14 9.81
CA LYS A 114 6.40 -12.83 9.98
C LYS A 114 6.55 -14.35 9.90
N ASP A 115 7.38 -14.83 8.99
CA ASP A 115 7.67 -16.26 8.90
C ASP A 115 8.44 -16.74 10.15
N GLU A 116 9.34 -15.93 10.71
CA GLU A 116 10.03 -16.19 11.99
C GLU A 116 9.04 -16.26 13.15
N VAL A 117 8.11 -15.30 13.27
CA VAL A 117 7.08 -15.32 14.31
C VAL A 117 6.25 -16.59 14.22
N LYS A 118 5.93 -17.04 13.01
CA LYS A 118 5.16 -18.28 12.80
C LYS A 118 5.94 -19.56 13.06
N SER A 119 7.24 -19.59 12.76
CA SER A 119 8.07 -20.80 12.88
C SER A 119 8.63 -21.00 14.28
N SER A 120 8.96 -19.91 14.97
CA SER A 120 9.59 -19.91 16.29
C SER A 120 8.61 -20.08 17.45
N MET A 121 7.32 -19.87 17.20
CA MET A 121 6.28 -19.90 18.22
C MET A 121 5.31 -21.07 17.97
N GLU A 122 4.66 -21.56 19.02
CA GLU A 122 3.51 -22.46 18.83
C GLU A 122 2.50 -21.81 17.88
N GLU A 123 1.82 -22.60 17.03
CA GLU A 123 0.85 -22.17 16.00
C GLU A 123 -0.31 -21.28 16.51
N ASN A 124 -0.29 -20.90 17.79
CA ASN A 124 -1.26 -20.09 18.49
C ASN A 124 -0.92 -18.59 18.53
N VAL A 125 0.32 -18.15 18.21
CA VAL A 125 0.68 -16.72 18.22
C VAL A 125 0.59 -16.14 16.82
N MET A 126 -0.53 -15.47 16.53
CA MET A 126 -0.85 -14.97 15.18
C MET A 126 -1.06 -13.46 15.12
N GLU A 127 -0.95 -12.76 16.26
CA GLU A 127 -1.19 -11.32 16.34
C GLU A 127 0.10 -10.57 16.63
N ILE A 128 0.35 -9.51 15.85
CA ILE A 128 1.47 -8.58 16.07
C ILE A 128 0.89 -7.20 16.35
N LEU A 129 1.24 -6.63 17.50
CA LEU A 129 0.91 -5.26 17.88
C LEU A 129 2.14 -4.39 17.79
N ALA A 130 1.99 -3.18 17.27
CA ALA A 130 3.07 -2.20 17.16
C ALA A 130 2.52 -0.79 17.41
N TYR A 131 3.28 0.03 18.14
CA TYR A 131 3.09 1.47 18.11
C TYR A 131 3.90 2.05 16.95
N VAL A 132 3.22 2.79 16.08
CA VAL A 132 3.76 3.22 14.79
C VAL A 132 3.70 4.74 14.69
N ASP A 133 4.84 5.36 14.37
CA ASP A 133 4.91 6.78 14.09
C ASP A 133 4.02 7.14 12.89
N ASN A 134 3.43 8.34 12.91
CA ASN A 134 2.53 8.82 11.86
C ASN A 134 3.11 8.70 10.44
N PHE A 135 4.43 8.93 10.30
CA PHE A 135 5.14 8.82 9.03
C PHE A 135 5.29 7.38 8.51
N ALA A 136 5.27 6.39 9.40
CA ALA A 136 5.45 4.97 9.07
C ALA A 136 4.12 4.23 8.82
N VAL A 137 2.97 4.82 9.14
CA VAL A 137 1.64 4.18 8.97
C VAL A 137 1.43 3.63 7.57
N GLY A 138 1.85 4.36 6.53
CA GLY A 138 1.73 3.90 5.13
C GLY A 138 2.54 2.63 4.83
N PHE A 139 3.72 2.49 5.43
CA PHE A 139 4.52 1.27 5.34
C PHE A 139 3.79 0.12 6.05
N PHE A 140 3.39 0.31 7.32
CA PHE A 140 2.72 -0.74 8.11
C PHE A 140 1.41 -1.20 7.46
N LYS A 141 0.60 -0.30 6.90
CA LYS A 141 -0.59 -0.66 6.11
C LYS A 141 -0.27 -1.60 4.95
N LYS A 142 0.79 -1.32 4.17
CA LYS A 142 1.25 -2.21 3.09
C LYS A 142 1.71 -3.58 3.59
N GLN A 143 2.19 -3.64 4.83
CA GLN A 143 2.53 -4.88 5.51
C GLN A 143 1.32 -5.56 6.17
N GLY A 144 0.09 -5.12 5.92
CA GLY A 144 -1.11 -5.76 6.46
C GLY A 144 -1.40 -5.42 7.92
N PHE A 145 -0.87 -4.30 8.42
CA PHE A 145 -1.32 -3.74 9.71
C PHE A 145 -2.54 -2.84 9.51
N THR A 146 -3.47 -2.88 10.47
CA THR A 146 -4.64 -2.01 10.54
C THR A 146 -4.68 -1.24 11.86
N LYS A 147 -5.40 -0.12 11.87
CA LYS A 147 -5.73 0.62 13.10
C LYS A 147 -6.86 -0.05 13.89
N ASP A 148 -7.59 -0.97 13.26
CA ASP A 148 -8.69 -1.70 13.88
C ASP A 148 -8.14 -2.85 14.72
N ILE A 149 -7.99 -2.60 16.02
CA ILE A 149 -7.47 -3.59 16.96
C ILE A 149 -8.60 -4.56 17.31
N THR A 150 -8.54 -5.78 16.76
CA THR A 150 -9.51 -6.85 17.04
C THR A 150 -9.16 -7.61 18.32
N LEU A 151 -7.88 -7.58 18.74
CA LEU A 151 -7.47 -8.20 20.00
C LEU A 151 -8.08 -7.44 21.18
N GLU A 152 -8.75 -8.17 22.06
CA GLU A 152 -9.45 -7.57 23.20
C GLU A 152 -8.50 -6.77 24.10
N LYS A 153 -8.89 -5.55 24.49
CA LYS A 153 -8.05 -4.64 25.29
C LYS A 153 -7.54 -5.26 26.60
N ARG A 154 -8.26 -6.22 27.21
CA ARG A 154 -7.79 -6.93 28.42
C ARG A 154 -6.54 -7.80 28.18
N VAL A 155 -6.26 -8.16 26.93
CA VAL A 155 -5.12 -9.01 26.56
C VAL A 155 -3.84 -8.20 26.49
N TRP A 156 -3.90 -6.97 25.96
CA TRP A 156 -2.71 -6.15 25.68
C TRP A 156 -2.65 -4.82 26.44
N GLY A 157 -3.80 -4.32 26.90
CA GLY A 157 -3.92 -3.03 27.58
C GLY A 157 -3.08 -2.98 28.85
N GLU A 158 -2.41 -1.84 29.06
CA GLU A 158 -1.52 -1.57 30.21
C GLU A 158 -0.20 -2.36 30.22
N ILE A 159 -0.02 -3.29 29.28
CA ILE A 159 1.19 -4.12 29.17
C ILE A 159 2.15 -3.54 28.14
N ILE A 160 1.62 -3.13 26.99
CA ILE A 160 2.39 -2.43 25.96
C ILE A 160 2.51 -0.95 26.35
N ASN A 161 3.71 -0.40 26.20
CA ASN A 161 3.96 1.00 26.53
C ASN A 161 3.21 1.91 25.55
N ASN A 162 2.47 2.90 26.08
CA ASN A 162 1.86 3.92 25.24
C ASN A 162 2.93 4.95 24.86
N TYR A 163 3.18 5.12 23.56
CA TYR A 163 4.10 6.14 23.07
C TYR A 163 3.30 7.37 22.59
N THR A 164 3.65 8.55 23.09
CA THR A 164 3.04 9.82 22.66
C THR A 164 3.28 10.01 21.16
N GLU A 165 2.28 10.50 20.44
CA GLU A 165 2.35 10.74 18.97
C GLU A 165 2.48 9.49 18.08
N SER A 166 2.26 8.30 18.65
CA SER A 166 2.21 7.03 17.91
C SER A 166 0.78 6.50 17.77
N ILE A 167 0.56 5.64 16.77
CA ILE A 167 -0.70 4.96 16.52
C ILE A 167 -0.51 3.48 16.77
N LEU A 168 -1.34 2.90 17.65
CA LEU A 168 -1.40 1.45 17.82
C LEU A 168 -1.95 0.81 16.54
N MET A 169 -1.23 -0.18 16.00
CA MET A 169 -1.66 -0.95 14.85
C MET A 169 -1.50 -2.45 15.11
N GLN A 170 -2.39 -3.26 14.51
CA GLN A 170 -2.41 -4.71 14.60
C GLN A 170 -2.21 -5.36 13.24
N CYS A 171 -1.39 -6.42 13.19
CA CYS A 171 -1.29 -7.33 12.05
C CYS A 171 -1.66 -8.75 12.48
N THR A 172 -2.71 -9.31 11.86
CA THR A 172 -3.09 -10.71 12.00
C THR A 172 -2.43 -11.54 10.90
N LEU A 173 -1.63 -12.53 11.30
CA LEU A 173 -0.91 -13.39 10.39
C LEU A 173 -1.85 -14.41 9.72
N LEU A 174 -1.52 -14.78 8.49
CA LEU A 174 -2.23 -15.80 7.74
C LEU A 174 -1.59 -17.17 8.02
N PRO A 175 -2.34 -18.19 8.49
CA PRO A 175 -1.77 -19.45 8.94
C PRO A 175 -0.97 -20.20 7.85
N ARG A 176 -1.46 -20.20 6.61
CA ARG A 176 -0.94 -21.08 5.55
C ARG A 176 0.06 -20.43 4.59
N ILE A 177 0.31 -19.14 4.72
CA ILE A 177 1.21 -18.42 3.80
C ILE A 177 2.65 -18.49 4.30
N CYS A 178 3.61 -18.64 3.38
CA CYS A 178 5.01 -18.28 3.64
C CYS A 178 5.20 -16.88 3.07
N TYR A 179 5.35 -15.89 3.95
CA TYR A 179 5.42 -14.48 3.57
C TYR A 179 6.64 -14.18 2.71
N ALA A 180 7.78 -14.82 2.98
CA ALA A 180 8.99 -14.68 2.15
C ALA A 180 8.75 -15.11 0.69
N ASN A 181 7.83 -16.05 0.46
CA ASN A 181 7.45 -16.55 -0.87
C ASN A 181 6.11 -16.00 -1.37
N ALA A 182 5.50 -15.04 -0.68
CA ALA A 182 4.14 -14.57 -1.00
C ALA A 182 4.00 -14.06 -2.44
N ALA A 183 5.00 -13.35 -2.96
CA ALA A 183 4.99 -12.85 -4.34
C ALA A 183 4.95 -13.98 -5.38
N ALA A 184 5.74 -15.04 -5.17
CA ALA A 184 5.73 -16.22 -6.03
C ALA A 184 4.40 -16.98 -5.91
N MET A 185 3.89 -17.16 -4.68
CA MET A 185 2.59 -17.80 -4.43
C MET A 185 1.45 -17.07 -5.12
N LEU A 186 1.38 -15.73 -5.01
CA LEU A 186 0.36 -14.91 -5.66
C LEU A 186 0.48 -14.97 -7.19
N SER A 187 1.70 -15.00 -7.72
CA SER A 187 1.92 -15.15 -9.17
C SER A 187 1.42 -16.49 -9.68
N LEU A 188 1.66 -17.57 -8.94
CA LEU A 188 1.14 -18.91 -9.26
C LEU A 188 -0.39 -18.96 -9.18
N GLN A 189 -0.99 -18.39 -8.13
CA GLN A 189 -2.44 -18.30 -7.98
C GLN A 189 -3.09 -17.51 -9.12
N LYS A 190 -2.52 -16.36 -9.48
CA LYS A 190 -3.00 -15.54 -10.60
C LYS A 190 -2.94 -16.32 -11.91
N LYS A 191 -1.83 -17.00 -12.18
CA LYS A 191 -1.66 -17.83 -13.37
C LYS A 191 -2.73 -18.92 -13.43
N GLU A 192 -2.90 -19.69 -12.36
CA GLU A 192 -3.89 -20.77 -12.29
C GLU A 192 -5.33 -20.26 -12.51
N LEU A 193 -5.68 -19.11 -11.92
CA LEU A 193 -7.00 -18.49 -12.14
C LEU A 193 -7.20 -18.07 -13.58
N LEU A 194 -6.18 -17.49 -14.22
CA LEU A 194 -6.24 -17.11 -15.63
C LEU A 194 -6.35 -18.34 -16.53
N ASP A 195 -5.58 -19.39 -16.27
CA ASP A 195 -5.61 -20.65 -17.04
C ASP A 195 -6.98 -21.34 -16.91
N ARG A 196 -7.55 -21.41 -15.70
CA ARG A 196 -8.92 -21.92 -15.48
C ARG A 196 -9.97 -21.08 -16.18
N THR A 197 -9.82 -19.76 -16.11
CA THR A 197 -10.75 -18.85 -16.79
C THR A 197 -10.65 -19.06 -18.30
N ALA A 198 -9.45 -19.13 -18.88
CA ALA A 198 -9.24 -19.41 -20.30
C ALA A 198 -9.81 -20.77 -20.72
N ALA A 199 -9.64 -21.81 -19.90
CA ALA A 199 -10.20 -23.14 -20.17
C ALA A 199 -11.74 -23.17 -20.09
N ALA A 200 -12.34 -22.44 -19.15
CA ALA A 200 -13.79 -22.29 -19.05
C ALA A 200 -14.37 -21.44 -20.19
N LEU A 201 -13.69 -20.36 -20.56
CA LEU A 201 -14.06 -19.51 -21.70
C LEU A 201 -13.97 -20.31 -23.02
N SER A 202 -12.96 -21.16 -23.23
CA SER A 202 -12.84 -21.96 -24.45
C SER A 202 -13.95 -23.01 -24.63
N THR A 203 -14.61 -23.42 -23.54
CA THR A 203 -15.73 -24.38 -23.55
C THR A 203 -17.12 -23.73 -23.54
N SER A 204 -17.29 -22.48 -23.11
CA SER A 204 -18.63 -21.86 -23.01
C SER A 204 -18.74 -20.38 -23.35
N ASN A 205 -17.64 -19.63 -23.49
CA ASN A 205 -17.71 -18.19 -23.72
C ASN A 205 -16.56 -17.72 -24.62
N ARG A 206 -16.83 -17.75 -25.92
CA ARG A 206 -15.89 -17.38 -26.97
C ARG A 206 -15.81 -15.86 -27.13
N ASN A 207 -15.02 -15.21 -26.27
CA ASN A 207 -14.73 -13.78 -26.38
C ASN A 207 -13.99 -13.40 -27.69
N ASP A 208 -13.49 -14.40 -28.43
CA ASP A 208 -12.86 -14.29 -29.74
C ASP A 208 -13.85 -14.23 -30.91
N VAL A 209 -15.14 -14.51 -30.68
CA VAL A 209 -16.16 -14.48 -31.73
C VAL A 209 -16.73 -13.06 -31.85
N VAL A 210 -16.49 -12.44 -33.01
CA VAL A 210 -17.12 -11.17 -33.37
C VAL A 210 -18.55 -11.43 -33.83
N HIS A 211 -19.53 -10.94 -33.07
CA HIS A 211 -20.94 -11.04 -33.42
C HIS A 211 -21.39 -9.86 -34.27
N ALA A 212 -22.28 -10.11 -35.23
CA ALA A 212 -22.90 -9.05 -36.01
C ALA A 212 -23.81 -8.19 -35.11
N PRO A 213 -23.99 -6.88 -35.42
CA PRO A 213 -24.92 -6.05 -34.68
C PRO A 213 -26.36 -6.60 -34.77
N PRO A 214 -27.19 -6.43 -33.72
CA PRO A 214 -28.61 -6.76 -33.74
C PRO A 214 -29.33 -6.28 -35.00
N ILE A 215 -30.15 -7.14 -35.60
CA ILE A 215 -30.87 -6.88 -36.85
C ILE A 215 -31.74 -5.62 -36.73
N GLN A 216 -32.27 -5.35 -35.54
CA GLN A 216 -33.07 -4.18 -35.21
C GLN A 216 -32.33 -2.86 -35.52
N TRP A 217 -31.00 -2.84 -35.46
CA TRP A 217 -30.19 -1.66 -35.72
C TRP A 217 -29.79 -1.51 -37.19
N GLN A 218 -30.08 -2.48 -38.07
CA GLN A 218 -29.71 -2.42 -39.49
C GLN A 218 -30.39 -1.26 -40.25
N GLN A 219 -31.54 -0.79 -39.78
CA GLN A 219 -32.30 0.30 -40.40
C GLN A 219 -31.95 1.69 -39.83
N GLY A 220 -30.92 1.78 -38.97
CA GLY A 220 -30.49 3.04 -38.37
C GLY A 220 -31.34 3.52 -37.19
N VAL A 221 -32.36 2.74 -36.79
CA VAL A 221 -33.17 3.02 -35.60
C VAL A 221 -32.57 2.26 -34.41
N ILE A 222 -31.97 3.01 -33.47
CA ILE A 222 -31.41 2.45 -32.24
C ILE A 222 -32.50 2.45 -31.17
N SER A 223 -33.23 1.34 -31.06
CA SER A 223 -34.13 1.09 -29.93
C SER A 223 -33.43 0.30 -28.83
N SER A 224 -33.86 0.50 -27.58
CA SER A 224 -33.38 -0.27 -26.43
C SER A 224 -33.76 -1.75 -26.60
N ILE A 225 -32.78 -2.64 -26.42
CA ILE A 225 -32.94 -4.11 -26.48
C ILE A 225 -32.60 -4.64 -25.10
N ASP A 226 -33.42 -5.57 -24.57
CA ASP A 226 -33.05 -6.29 -23.35
C ASP A 226 -31.81 -7.15 -23.66
N PRO A 227 -30.69 -7.01 -22.92
CA PRO A 227 -29.51 -7.85 -23.12
C PRO A 227 -29.81 -9.35 -23.09
N MET A 228 -30.82 -9.80 -22.34
CA MET A 228 -31.21 -11.22 -22.27
C MET A 228 -31.93 -11.74 -23.53
N ASP A 229 -32.45 -10.86 -24.38
CA ASP A 229 -33.05 -11.21 -25.67
C ASP A 229 -31.99 -11.54 -26.73
N ILE A 230 -30.73 -11.14 -26.50
CA ILE A 230 -29.60 -11.46 -27.38
C ILE A 230 -29.11 -12.87 -27.00
N PRO A 231 -29.31 -13.90 -27.87
CA PRO A 231 -29.00 -15.30 -27.55
C PRO A 231 -27.58 -15.51 -27.05
N GLU A 232 -26.64 -14.75 -27.58
CA GLU A 232 -25.21 -14.79 -27.27
C GLU A 232 -24.92 -14.23 -25.88
N ILE A 233 -25.52 -13.09 -25.51
CA ILE A 233 -25.39 -12.50 -24.17
C ILE A 233 -26.00 -13.44 -23.14
N ARG A 234 -27.16 -14.03 -23.42
CA ARG A 234 -27.76 -15.06 -22.57
C ARG A 234 -26.87 -16.30 -22.43
N ALA A 235 -26.28 -16.78 -23.53
CA ALA A 235 -25.38 -17.93 -23.54
C ALA A 235 -24.06 -17.67 -22.78
N SER A 236 -23.60 -16.42 -22.74
CA SER A 236 -22.39 -16.02 -21.99
C SER A 236 -22.54 -16.14 -20.46
N GLY A 237 -23.75 -16.41 -19.96
CA GLY A 237 -24.05 -16.39 -18.53
C GLY A 237 -24.07 -14.96 -17.95
N TRP A 238 -24.19 -13.95 -18.81
CA TRP A 238 -24.34 -12.56 -18.38
C TRP A 238 -25.56 -12.44 -17.47
N THR A 239 -25.35 -11.76 -16.34
CA THR A 239 -26.41 -11.43 -15.40
C THR A 239 -26.33 -9.93 -15.11
N LYS A 240 -27.48 -9.31 -14.85
CA LYS A 240 -27.58 -7.89 -14.46
C LYS A 240 -27.05 -7.61 -13.04
N LEU A 241 -26.15 -8.46 -12.53
CA LEU A 241 -25.59 -8.36 -11.17
C LEU A 241 -24.54 -7.26 -11.03
N VAL A 242 -23.99 -6.78 -12.16
CA VAL A 242 -23.05 -5.67 -12.17
C VAL A 242 -23.61 -4.62 -13.11
N GLU A 243 -24.03 -3.47 -12.57
CA GLU A 243 -24.25 -2.30 -13.41
C GLU A 243 -22.95 -2.08 -14.18
N PRO A 244 -22.98 -2.05 -15.53
CA PRO A 244 -21.79 -1.69 -16.27
C PRO A 244 -21.32 -0.34 -15.74
N ARG A 245 -20.05 -0.29 -15.33
CA ARG A 245 -19.37 0.96 -14.96
C ARG A 245 -18.52 1.38 -16.16
N PRO A 246 -19.12 1.88 -17.25
CA PRO A 246 -18.41 2.18 -18.49
C PRO A 246 -17.26 3.18 -18.26
N TYR A 247 -17.39 4.03 -17.24
CA TYR A 247 -16.40 5.02 -16.87
C TYR A 247 -15.33 4.53 -15.88
N PHE A 248 -15.45 3.34 -15.30
CA PHE A 248 -14.48 2.89 -14.29
C PHE A 248 -13.06 2.75 -14.85
N THR A 249 -12.90 2.02 -15.96
CA THR A 249 -11.59 1.84 -16.59
C THR A 249 -11.01 3.16 -17.11
N PRO A 250 -11.77 3.98 -17.88
CA PRO A 250 -11.24 5.23 -18.38
C PRO A 250 -10.89 6.25 -17.28
N LEU A 251 -11.71 6.36 -16.21
CA LEU A 251 -11.41 7.24 -15.07
C LEU A 251 -10.20 6.75 -14.27
N LYS A 252 -10.01 5.43 -14.16
CA LYS A 252 -8.82 4.84 -13.52
C LYS A 252 -7.56 5.15 -14.32
N GLU A 253 -7.63 5.08 -15.65
CA GLU A 253 -6.54 5.46 -16.54
C GLU A 253 -6.23 6.97 -16.46
N PHE A 254 -7.26 7.81 -16.39
CA PHE A 254 -7.09 9.24 -16.16
C PHE A 254 -6.38 9.53 -14.83
N LEU A 255 -6.82 8.88 -13.74
CA LEU A 255 -6.17 9.01 -12.44
C LEU A 255 -4.71 8.52 -12.48
N ALA A 256 -4.42 7.44 -13.21
CA ALA A 256 -3.06 6.95 -13.40
C ALA A 256 -2.21 7.95 -14.21
N TYR A 257 -2.79 8.58 -15.24
CA TYR A 257 -2.12 9.61 -16.03
C TYR A 257 -1.77 10.85 -15.19
N LEU A 258 -2.65 11.29 -14.28
CA LEU A 258 -2.34 12.40 -13.37
C LEU A 258 -1.16 12.08 -12.43
N LYS A 259 -0.84 10.80 -12.21
CA LYS A 259 0.31 10.34 -11.40
C LYS A 259 1.62 10.30 -12.21
N THR A 260 1.62 10.59 -13.51
CA THR A 260 2.81 10.56 -14.36
C THR A 260 3.24 11.96 -14.80
N GLY A 261 4.48 12.07 -15.28
CA GLY A 261 5.09 13.30 -15.78
C GLY A 261 6.25 13.79 -14.92
N GLU A 262 6.99 14.75 -15.45
CA GLU A 262 8.06 15.43 -14.71
C GLU A 262 7.46 16.16 -13.50
N HIS A 263 8.14 16.09 -12.35
CA HIS A 263 7.68 16.63 -11.05
C HIS A 263 6.39 16.03 -10.45
N SER A 264 5.78 15.03 -11.10
CA SER A 264 4.52 14.40 -10.65
C SER A 264 4.59 13.85 -9.23
N GLU A 265 5.70 13.22 -8.82
CA GLU A 265 5.85 12.68 -7.46
C GLU A 265 5.73 13.79 -6.40
N ALA A 266 6.29 14.98 -6.63
CA ALA A 266 6.20 16.07 -5.67
C ALA A 266 4.83 16.79 -5.70
N TYR A 267 4.31 17.03 -6.90
CA TYR A 267 3.14 17.89 -7.08
C TYR A 267 1.84 17.13 -6.82
N PHE A 268 1.76 15.86 -7.24
CA PHE A 268 0.62 14.99 -6.94
C PHE A 268 0.52 14.68 -5.44
N ILE A 269 1.65 14.45 -4.75
CA ILE A 269 1.66 14.15 -3.30
C ILE A 269 1.02 15.28 -2.48
N SER A 270 1.09 16.53 -2.96
CA SER A 270 0.48 17.68 -2.27
C SER A 270 -1.04 17.60 -2.15
N PHE A 271 -1.69 16.77 -2.97
CA PHE A 271 -3.14 16.59 -3.00
C PHE A 271 -3.55 15.14 -2.75
N LEU A 272 -2.60 14.30 -2.34
CA LEU A 272 -2.83 12.85 -2.22
C LEU A 272 -3.77 12.51 -1.06
N ASN A 273 -3.56 13.12 0.11
CA ASN A 273 -4.31 12.84 1.32
C ASN A 273 -5.21 14.04 1.70
N PRO A 274 -6.29 13.81 2.46
CA PRO A 274 -7.07 14.89 3.05
C PRO A 274 -6.18 15.84 3.85
N VAL A 275 -6.48 17.15 3.78
CA VAL A 275 -5.75 18.15 4.58
C VAL A 275 -5.96 17.86 6.07
N ASP A 276 -4.84 17.76 6.79
CA ASP A 276 -4.83 17.52 8.23
C ASP A 276 -5.27 18.78 8.99
N VAL A 277 -6.48 18.73 9.53
CA VAL A 277 -7.09 19.82 10.30
C VAL A 277 -6.43 20.06 11.65
N SER A 278 -5.61 19.13 12.16
CA SER A 278 -4.82 19.38 13.36
C SER A 278 -3.67 20.35 13.08
N THR A 279 -3.06 20.22 11.89
CA THR A 279 -2.03 21.14 11.37
C THR A 279 -2.63 22.43 10.83
N PHE A 280 -3.82 22.37 10.21
CA PHE A 280 -4.53 23.51 9.62
C PHE A 280 -5.96 23.68 10.15
N PRO A 281 -6.14 24.19 11.39
CA PRO A 281 -7.45 24.20 12.06
C PRO A 281 -8.52 25.07 11.39
N ASP A 282 -8.12 26.11 10.66
CA ASP A 282 -9.02 27.01 9.91
C ASP A 282 -9.44 26.44 8.54
N TYR A 283 -8.89 25.31 8.11
CA TYR A 283 -9.13 24.79 6.77
C TYR A 283 -10.62 24.51 6.52
N ARG A 284 -11.32 23.89 7.47
CA ARG A 284 -12.77 23.60 7.34
C ARG A 284 -13.69 24.81 7.51
N THR A 285 -13.18 25.95 8.00
CA THR A 285 -13.97 27.19 8.04
C THR A 285 -13.86 27.96 6.73
N ARG A 286 -12.76 27.78 6.00
CA ARG A 286 -12.50 28.44 4.71
C ARG A 286 -12.88 27.60 3.50
N ILE A 287 -12.75 26.28 3.60
CA ILE A 287 -13.04 25.32 2.53
C ILE A 287 -14.32 24.55 2.84
N VAL A 288 -15.35 24.76 2.03
CA VAL A 288 -16.70 24.22 2.24
C VAL A 288 -16.79 22.72 1.91
N LYS A 289 -16.20 22.29 0.78
CA LYS A 289 -16.20 20.89 0.35
C LYS A 289 -14.74 20.45 0.12
N PRO A 290 -14.05 19.91 1.14
CA PRO A 290 -12.71 19.34 0.98
C PRO A 290 -12.71 18.21 -0.06
N MET A 291 -11.58 18.05 -0.76
CA MET A 291 -11.38 16.97 -1.73
C MET A 291 -9.88 16.69 -1.89
N ASP A 292 -9.55 15.44 -2.21
CA ASP A 292 -8.20 14.92 -2.35
C ASP A 292 -8.21 13.63 -3.21
N PHE A 293 -7.04 13.20 -3.68
CA PHE A 293 -6.97 12.05 -4.59
C PHE A 293 -7.27 10.70 -3.94
N LEU A 294 -7.06 10.53 -2.62
CA LEU A 294 -7.45 9.32 -1.92
C LEU A 294 -8.98 9.20 -1.90
N THR A 295 -9.69 10.29 -1.59
CA THR A 295 -11.15 10.36 -1.62
C THR A 295 -11.70 10.11 -3.04
N ILE A 296 -11.07 10.69 -4.07
CA ILE A 296 -11.44 10.43 -5.48
C ILE A 296 -11.22 8.95 -5.85
N GLU A 297 -10.12 8.34 -5.40
CA GLU A 297 -9.83 6.93 -5.66
C GLU A 297 -10.88 6.01 -4.99
N GLU A 298 -11.24 6.27 -3.73
CA GLU A 298 -12.31 5.56 -3.01
C GLU A 298 -13.66 5.70 -3.71
N ASN A 299 -14.07 6.92 -4.06
CA ASN A 299 -15.32 7.20 -4.77
C ASN A 299 -15.39 6.47 -6.14
N LEU A 300 -14.26 6.35 -6.82
CA LEU A 300 -14.15 5.60 -8.08
C LEU A 300 -14.36 4.10 -7.86
N TYR A 301 -13.73 3.51 -6.84
CA TYR A 301 -13.90 2.08 -6.50
C TYR A 301 -15.33 1.75 -6.06
N ASP A 302 -15.97 2.65 -5.31
CA ASP A 302 -17.34 2.52 -4.85
C ASP A 302 -18.38 2.78 -5.95
N GLY A 303 -17.93 3.21 -7.14
CA GLY A 303 -18.80 3.43 -8.31
C GLY A 303 -19.69 4.67 -8.19
N LEU A 304 -19.25 5.68 -7.42
CA LEU A 304 -19.97 6.94 -7.20
C LEU A 304 -19.91 7.88 -8.42
N TYR A 305 -18.91 7.72 -9.30
CA TYR A 305 -18.81 8.48 -10.54
C TYR A 305 -19.65 7.87 -11.66
N LYS A 306 -20.89 8.36 -11.78
CA LYS A 306 -21.82 7.96 -12.85
C LYS A 306 -21.52 8.62 -14.20
N THR A 307 -20.69 9.67 -14.24
CA THR A 307 -20.23 10.35 -15.45
C THR A 307 -18.78 10.82 -15.31
N PRO A 308 -18.02 10.98 -16.41
CA PRO A 308 -16.66 11.54 -16.34
C PRO A 308 -16.64 12.96 -15.77
N LYS A 309 -17.69 13.73 -16.04
CA LYS A 309 -17.85 15.09 -15.50
C LYS A 309 -17.82 15.12 -13.98
N ALA A 310 -18.49 14.20 -13.30
CA ALA A 310 -18.50 14.17 -11.84
C ALA A 310 -17.09 13.95 -11.26
N PHE A 311 -16.27 13.14 -11.91
CA PHE A 311 -14.87 12.94 -11.55
C PHE A 311 -14.03 14.21 -11.81
N ILE A 312 -14.17 14.81 -12.99
CA ILE A 312 -13.48 16.06 -13.37
C ILE A 312 -13.82 17.19 -12.41
N ASP A 313 -15.08 17.30 -11.98
CA ASP A 313 -15.54 18.34 -11.04
C ASP A 313 -14.87 18.18 -9.67
N ASP A 314 -14.63 16.95 -9.20
CA ASP A 314 -13.87 16.72 -7.96
C ASP A 314 -12.36 17.02 -8.13
N VAL A 315 -11.75 16.75 -9.30
CA VAL A 315 -10.38 17.19 -9.60
C VAL A 315 -10.28 18.72 -9.62
N LYS A 316 -11.25 19.41 -10.23
CA LYS A 316 -11.36 20.89 -10.19
C LYS A 316 -11.58 21.42 -8.77
N LEU A 317 -12.26 20.65 -7.93
CA LEU A 317 -12.47 21.00 -6.53
C LEU A 317 -11.15 20.99 -5.74
N ILE A 318 -10.26 20.02 -6.00
CA ILE A 318 -8.89 20.02 -5.44
C ILE A 318 -8.17 21.32 -5.82
N ILE A 319 -8.16 21.66 -7.11
CA ILE A 319 -7.47 22.85 -7.65
C ILE A 319 -8.04 24.14 -7.03
N SER A 320 -9.36 24.28 -7.03
CA SER A 320 -10.03 25.49 -6.50
C SER A 320 -9.88 25.64 -4.99
N ASN A 321 -9.99 24.56 -4.22
CA ASN A 321 -9.74 24.58 -2.78
C ASN A 321 -8.30 24.96 -2.46
N CYS A 322 -7.33 24.40 -3.21
CA CYS A 322 -5.93 24.79 -3.07
C CYS A 322 -5.73 26.29 -3.30
N ARG A 323 -6.33 26.83 -4.38
CA ARG A 323 -6.20 28.25 -4.71
C ARG A 323 -6.93 29.18 -3.74
N MET A 324 -8.03 28.73 -3.16
CA MET A 324 -8.80 29.50 -2.18
C MET A 324 -8.11 29.57 -0.81
N TYR A 325 -7.47 28.47 -0.39
CA TYR A 325 -6.79 28.42 0.90
C TYR A 325 -5.42 29.10 0.87
N ASN A 326 -4.63 28.85 -0.18
CA ASN A 326 -3.24 29.26 -0.28
C ASN A 326 -3.04 30.60 -1.02
N HIS A 327 -1.99 31.34 -0.65
CA HIS A 327 -1.63 32.57 -1.36
C HIS A 327 -1.14 32.27 -2.79
N SER A 328 -1.38 33.20 -3.72
CA SER A 328 -1.03 33.07 -5.13
C SER A 328 0.44 32.84 -5.47
N LYS A 329 1.36 33.11 -4.55
CA LYS A 329 2.81 32.89 -4.72
C LYS A 329 3.33 31.65 -4.00
N SER A 330 2.43 30.83 -3.46
CA SER A 330 2.80 29.59 -2.78
C SER A 330 3.16 28.49 -3.77
N ILE A 331 4.02 27.57 -3.34
CA ILE A 331 4.34 26.34 -4.09
C ILE A 331 3.07 25.53 -4.42
N TYR A 332 2.05 25.57 -3.56
CA TYR A 332 0.79 24.87 -3.78
C TYR A 332 -0.02 25.44 -4.93
N HIS A 333 0.12 26.74 -5.21
CA HIS A 333 -0.49 27.36 -6.39
C HIS A 333 0.16 26.86 -7.69
N GLU A 334 1.48 26.71 -7.70
CA GLU A 334 2.22 26.09 -8.81
C GLU A 334 1.79 24.64 -9.01
N HIS A 335 1.67 23.86 -7.93
CA HIS A 335 1.19 22.47 -8.02
C HIS A 335 -0.25 22.39 -8.56
N ALA A 336 -1.12 23.34 -8.19
CA ALA A 336 -2.49 23.41 -8.68
C ALA A 336 -2.56 23.79 -10.17
N GLU A 337 -1.68 24.69 -10.63
CA GLU A 337 -1.54 25.04 -12.05
C GLU A 337 -1.01 23.86 -12.87
N TRP A 338 0.00 23.16 -12.38
CA TRP A 338 0.47 21.92 -13.00
C TRP A 338 -0.65 20.89 -13.13
N LEU A 339 -1.42 20.67 -12.06
CA LEU A 339 -2.53 19.71 -12.08
C LEU A 339 -3.63 20.11 -13.08
N GLU A 340 -3.95 21.40 -13.16
CA GLU A 340 -4.91 21.94 -14.13
C GLU A 340 -4.46 21.72 -15.57
N ASN A 341 -3.17 21.94 -15.86
CA ASN A 341 -2.59 21.70 -17.18
C ASN A 341 -2.64 20.21 -17.55
N ARG A 342 -2.22 19.32 -16.65
CA ARG A 342 -2.28 17.86 -16.85
C ARG A 342 -3.71 17.39 -17.13
N MET A 343 -4.67 17.87 -16.35
CA MET A 343 -6.09 17.55 -16.57
C MET A 343 -6.55 18.03 -17.95
N SER A 344 -6.18 19.25 -18.35
CA SER A 344 -6.61 19.84 -19.62
C SER A 344 -6.00 19.09 -20.81
N GLU A 345 -4.71 18.76 -20.77
CA GLU A 345 -4.02 17.94 -21.78
C GLU A 345 -4.72 16.59 -22.01
N PHE A 346 -5.13 15.92 -20.92
CA PHE A 346 -5.84 14.65 -21.02
C PHE A 346 -7.22 14.80 -21.67
N ILE A 347 -7.98 15.82 -21.26
CA ILE A 347 -9.33 16.09 -21.79
C ILE A 347 -9.25 16.47 -23.29
N GLU A 348 -8.26 17.25 -23.70
CA GLU A 348 -8.05 17.58 -25.12
C GLU A 348 -7.75 16.35 -25.98
N GLY A 349 -7.05 15.36 -25.42
CA GLY A 349 -6.81 14.06 -26.05
C GLY A 349 -8.04 13.15 -26.12
N MET A 350 -9.13 13.47 -25.41
CA MET A 350 -10.37 12.70 -25.36
C MET A 350 -11.60 13.61 -25.59
N PRO A 351 -11.91 13.97 -26.85
CA PRO A 351 -13.00 14.91 -27.18
C PRO A 351 -14.39 14.50 -26.67
N GLU A 352 -14.61 13.21 -26.48
CA GLU A 352 -15.79 12.60 -25.86
C GLU A 352 -16.03 13.07 -24.40
N TRP A 353 -14.98 13.52 -23.71
CA TRP A 353 -15.07 14.03 -22.33
C TRP A 353 -15.29 15.55 -22.30
N SER A 354 -15.13 16.21 -23.45
CA SER A 354 -15.33 17.65 -23.65
C SER A 354 -16.81 18.03 -23.83
N TYR A 355 -17.70 17.06 -24.13
CA TYR A 355 -19.14 17.28 -24.32
C TYR A 355 -19.99 16.38 -23.41
N PRO A 356 -20.59 16.91 -22.33
CA PRO A 356 -21.40 16.14 -21.38
C PRO A 356 -22.86 16.04 -21.85
N GLY A 357 -23.09 15.52 -23.05
CA GLY A 357 -24.42 15.12 -23.50
C GLY A 357 -24.71 13.69 -23.06
N PRO A 358 -25.94 13.34 -22.65
CA PRO A 358 -26.29 11.93 -22.49
C PRO A 358 -26.07 11.21 -23.83
N LEU A 359 -25.41 10.06 -23.79
CA LEU A 359 -25.35 9.13 -24.92
C LEU A 359 -26.79 8.74 -25.24
N THR A 360 -27.35 9.33 -26.31
CA THR A 360 -28.66 8.96 -26.86
C THR A 360 -28.57 7.65 -27.63
#